data_AF-A0AB40CJJ3-F1
#
_entry.id   AF-A0AB40CJJ3-F1
#
_cell.length_a   1.000
_cell.length_b   1.000
_cell.length_c   1.000
_cell.angle_alpha   90.00
_cell.angle_beta   90.00
_cell.angle_gamma   90.00
#
_symmetry.space_group_name_H-M   'P 1'
#
loop_
_entity.id
_entity.type
_entity.pdbx_description
1 polymer ?
#
loop_
_entity_poly.entity_id
_entity_poly.type
_entity_poly.pdbx_seq_one_letter_code
_entity_poly.pdbx_strand_id
1 'polypeptide(L)'
;MLLRSKPILSYAAPMMAFALTLLLLSHFLEFPSLSTPLPVSPTRTTTPNSPFSDLLSAFSLWDSHVGCPRFRNRLAAWSPNASALQTVDARECSGIGISHVSVLVKGWTWIPDNLDNLYSCRCGLTCLWTKSPVLADKPDALLFENVMPPSKRRNGEPLRVYMDLEASRKPSGFEDIFIGYHAKDDVQTTYAGSLFHNNRNYHISTQKRNDTLVYWSSSRCLPQRNGLAKRFLSLVPSHSFGKCMNNVGGLDMALTLYPECSNSDNYAPHWWDHLHCAMSHYKFVLAIENTMTESYVTEKLYYALDSGSVPIYFGAPNVWDFIPPNSIIDGSKFSSLEELASYVKQLANDPVAYAEYHAWRRCGVIGNYGKARAASLDTLPCRLCEFVSRKGGRSATTL
;
A
#
# COMPACT_ATOMS: atom_id res chain seq x y z
N MET A 1 -76.46 -9.69 15.71
CA MET A 1 -75.73 -8.75 16.60
C MET A 1 -75.02 -7.73 15.72
N LEU A 2 -75.54 -6.50 15.66
CA LEU A 2 -74.86 -5.30 15.13
C LEU A 2 -73.53 -5.09 15.91
N LEU A 3 -72.44 -4.46 15.48
CA LEU A 3 -72.21 -3.26 14.66
C LEU A 3 -70.78 -3.32 14.04
N ARG A 4 -70.64 -2.93 12.76
CA ARG A 4 -69.91 -1.75 12.22
C ARG A 4 -68.51 -1.99 11.66
N SER A 5 -68.48 -1.98 10.33
CA SER A 5 -67.33 -1.65 9.46
C SER A 5 -66.98 -0.15 9.53
N LYS A 6 -65.69 0.17 9.50
CA LYS A 6 -65.13 1.51 9.24
C LYS A 6 -64.07 1.41 8.13
N PRO A 7 -63.88 2.47 7.31
CA PRO A 7 -63.33 2.38 5.96
C PRO A 7 -61.79 2.51 5.93
N ILE A 8 -61.18 1.86 4.93
CA ILE A 8 -59.77 1.99 4.57
C ILE A 8 -59.60 3.32 3.83
N LEU A 9 -58.87 4.27 4.43
CA LEU A 9 -58.52 5.55 3.82
C LEU A 9 -57.31 5.36 2.89
N SER A 10 -57.47 5.80 1.64
CA SER A 10 -56.47 5.79 0.57
C SER A 10 -55.36 6.82 0.83
N TYR A 11 -54.12 6.36 1.01
CA TYR A 11 -52.92 7.20 1.17
C TYR A 11 -52.23 7.56 -0.17
N ALA A 12 -52.87 7.33 -1.32
CA ALA A 12 -52.26 7.58 -2.63
C ALA A 12 -52.42 9.01 -3.16
N ALA A 13 -53.30 9.83 -2.56
CA ALA A 13 -53.60 11.17 -3.06
C ALA A 13 -52.66 12.31 -2.59
N PRO A 14 -52.08 12.33 -1.36
CA PRO A 14 -51.27 13.48 -0.94
C PRO A 14 -49.80 13.42 -1.42
N MET A 15 -49.31 12.25 -1.85
CA MET A 15 -47.91 12.11 -2.29
C MET A 15 -47.65 12.62 -3.72
N MET A 16 -48.66 12.67 -4.58
CA MET A 16 -48.53 13.25 -5.93
C MET A 16 -48.65 14.79 -5.95
N ALA A 17 -49.31 15.38 -4.95
CA ALA A 17 -49.43 16.84 -4.85
C ALA A 17 -48.13 17.52 -4.37
N PHE A 18 -47.29 16.83 -3.60
CA PHE A 18 -46.02 17.36 -3.09
C PHE A 18 -44.89 17.32 -4.13
N ALA A 19 -44.96 16.39 -5.09
CA ALA A 19 -43.96 16.28 -6.16
C ALA A 19 -44.18 17.35 -7.26
N LEU A 20 -45.42 17.76 -7.54
CA LEU A 20 -45.72 18.79 -8.53
C LEU A 20 -45.40 20.22 -8.05
N THR A 21 -45.46 20.50 -6.74
CA THR A 21 -45.10 21.82 -6.19
C THR A 21 -43.59 22.07 -6.17
N LEU A 22 -42.76 21.03 -6.04
CA LEU A 22 -41.29 21.15 -6.12
C LEU A 22 -40.78 21.35 -7.56
N LEU A 23 -41.50 20.86 -8.57
CA LEU A 23 -41.16 21.03 -10.00
C LEU A 23 -41.60 22.38 -10.58
N LEU A 24 -42.55 23.08 -9.94
CA LEU A 24 -42.99 24.41 -10.34
C LEU A 24 -42.18 25.56 -9.68
N LEU A 25 -41.41 25.26 -8.62
CA LEU A 25 -40.52 26.23 -7.95
C LEU A 25 -39.09 26.26 -8.52
N SER A 26 -38.73 25.34 -9.41
CA SER A 26 -37.41 25.29 -10.06
C SER A 26 -37.29 26.13 -11.34
N HIS A 27 -38.36 26.82 -11.75
CA HIS A 27 -38.39 27.67 -12.96
C HIS A 27 -38.27 29.19 -12.68
N PHE A 28 -38.01 29.62 -11.44
CA PHE A 28 -37.93 31.05 -11.07
C PHE A 28 -36.69 31.43 -10.23
N LEU A 29 -35.55 30.78 -10.43
CA LEU A 29 -34.27 31.23 -9.85
C LEU A 29 -33.25 31.51 -10.96
N GLU A 30 -33.41 32.67 -11.61
CA GLU A 30 -32.29 33.34 -12.27
C GLU A 30 -31.35 33.88 -11.19
N PHE A 31 -30.15 33.31 -11.10
CA PHE A 31 -29.10 33.88 -10.25
C PHE A 31 -28.50 35.11 -10.94
N PRO A 32 -28.50 36.30 -10.31
CA PRO A 32 -27.81 37.45 -10.87
C PRO A 32 -26.30 37.24 -10.82
N SER A 33 -25.64 37.41 -11.96
CA SER A 33 -24.19 37.47 -12.09
C SER A 33 -23.65 38.72 -11.37
N LEU A 34 -23.06 38.54 -10.18
CA LEU A 34 -22.28 39.58 -9.53
C LEU A 34 -20.79 39.32 -9.79
N SER A 35 -20.28 40.01 -10.80
CA SER A 35 -18.86 40.24 -11.01
C SER A 35 -18.47 41.49 -10.21
N THR A 36 -17.79 41.29 -9.08
CA THR A 36 -16.93 42.32 -8.48
C THR A 36 -15.69 41.65 -7.88
N PRO A 37 -14.47 42.11 -8.23
CA PRO A 37 -13.24 41.54 -7.72
C PRO A 37 -13.04 41.95 -6.25
N LEU A 38 -12.71 40.98 -5.38
CA LEU A 38 -12.20 41.27 -4.05
C LEU A 38 -10.81 41.92 -4.15
N PRO A 39 -10.44 42.84 -3.23
CA PRO A 39 -9.19 43.58 -3.33
C PRO A 39 -8.01 42.66 -3.03
N VAL A 40 -7.13 42.50 -4.01
CA VAL A 40 -5.82 41.88 -3.85
C VAL A 40 -4.93 42.88 -3.10
N SER A 41 -4.70 42.62 -1.82
CA SER A 41 -3.58 43.22 -1.07
C SER A 41 -2.28 42.43 -1.30
N PRO A 42 -1.12 43.09 -1.20
CA PRO A 42 -0.04 42.90 -2.16
C PRO A 42 0.90 41.76 -1.80
N THR A 43 1.35 41.08 -2.85
CA THR A 43 2.65 40.40 -2.99
C THR A 43 3.28 39.86 -1.70
N ARG A 44 2.97 38.61 -1.37
CA ARG A 44 3.96 37.76 -0.70
C ARG A 44 5.05 37.47 -1.74
N THR A 45 6.11 38.26 -1.68
CA THR A 45 7.43 37.85 -2.17
C THR A 45 7.76 36.52 -1.49
N THR A 46 7.57 35.43 -2.21
CA THR A 46 8.15 34.14 -1.83
C THR A 46 9.65 34.31 -1.93
N THR A 47 10.30 34.48 -0.77
CA THR A 47 11.74 34.29 -0.66
C THR A 47 12.04 32.89 -1.18
N PRO A 48 12.84 32.73 -2.25
CA PRO A 48 13.33 31.41 -2.59
C PRO A 48 14.24 30.98 -1.43
N ASN A 49 14.02 29.76 -0.91
CA ASN A 49 14.87 29.08 0.09
C ASN A 49 14.58 29.30 1.58
N SER A 50 13.32 29.40 2.01
CA SER A 50 12.99 29.17 3.43
C SER A 50 12.53 27.72 3.66
N PRO A 51 13.09 26.98 4.64
CA PRO A 51 12.65 25.61 4.94
C PRO A 51 11.16 25.57 5.27
N PHE A 52 10.38 24.75 4.55
CA PHE A 52 8.93 24.62 4.75
C PHE A 52 8.61 23.45 5.68
N SER A 53 7.61 23.61 6.56
CA SER A 53 7.08 22.52 7.39
C SER A 53 5.66 22.14 6.99
N ASP A 54 4.85 23.11 6.55
CA ASP A 54 3.44 22.89 6.25
C ASP A 54 3.23 22.24 4.87
N LEU A 55 2.80 20.98 4.89
CA LEU A 55 2.62 20.17 3.69
C LEU A 55 1.42 20.64 2.84
N LEU A 56 0.36 21.15 3.48
CA LEU A 56 -0.83 21.62 2.77
C LEU A 56 -0.52 22.89 1.96
N SER A 57 0.23 23.83 2.54
CA SER A 57 0.75 24.99 1.78
C SER A 57 1.63 24.57 0.62
N ALA A 58 2.52 23.59 0.82
CA ALA A 58 3.38 23.08 -0.26
C ALA A 58 2.54 22.48 -1.42
N PHE A 59 1.49 21.73 -1.12
CA PHE A 59 0.57 21.21 -2.12
C PHE A 59 -0.19 22.31 -2.87
N SER A 60 -0.67 23.35 -2.16
CA SER A 60 -1.33 24.50 -2.79
C SER A 60 -0.38 25.26 -3.74
N LEU A 61 0.88 25.44 -3.35
CA LEU A 61 1.90 26.01 -4.21
C LEU A 61 2.14 25.14 -5.45
N TRP A 62 2.25 23.82 -5.28
CA TRP A 62 2.41 22.91 -6.41
C TRP A 62 1.21 22.90 -7.35
N ASP A 63 -0.02 22.91 -6.82
CA ASP A 63 -1.24 22.95 -7.63
C ASP A 63 -1.29 24.21 -8.51
N SER A 64 -0.84 25.35 -7.99
CA SER A 64 -0.81 26.63 -8.73
C SER A 64 0.34 26.72 -9.75
N HIS A 65 1.49 26.10 -9.48
CA HIS A 65 2.68 26.21 -10.34
C HIS A 65 2.76 25.09 -11.40
N VAL A 66 2.37 23.87 -11.03
CA VAL A 66 2.47 22.66 -11.85
C VAL A 66 1.08 22.11 -12.14
N GLY A 67 0.39 21.61 -11.10
CA GLY A 67 -0.92 21.00 -11.21
C GLY A 67 -0.96 19.69 -12.01
N CYS A 68 -2.05 18.94 -11.85
CA CYS A 68 -2.20 17.62 -12.48
C CYS A 68 -2.12 17.62 -14.01
N PRO A 69 -2.64 18.62 -14.77
CA PRO A 69 -2.50 18.62 -16.22
C PRO A 69 -1.05 18.63 -16.70
N ARG A 70 -0.20 19.51 -16.14
CA ARG A 70 1.22 19.59 -16.54
C ARG A 70 1.98 18.34 -16.10
N PHE A 71 1.72 17.85 -14.89
CA PHE A 71 2.33 16.63 -14.38
C PHE A 71 2.02 15.42 -15.25
N ARG A 72 0.74 15.19 -15.61
CA ARG A 72 0.33 14.10 -16.50
C ARG A 72 0.95 14.23 -17.90
N ASN A 73 1.04 15.45 -18.43
CA ASN A 73 1.68 15.68 -19.73
C ASN A 73 3.17 15.31 -19.72
N ARG A 74 3.92 15.61 -18.65
CA ARG A 74 5.31 15.18 -18.49
C ARG A 74 5.45 13.65 -18.45
N LEU A 75 4.45 12.97 -17.89
CA LEU A 75 4.42 11.52 -17.78
C LEU A 75 3.80 10.81 -18.98
N ALA A 76 3.34 11.54 -20.00
CA ALA A 76 2.66 10.93 -21.16
C ALA A 76 3.54 9.91 -21.91
N ALA A 77 4.86 10.09 -21.88
CA ALA A 77 5.83 9.16 -22.47
C ALA A 77 6.33 8.08 -21.50
N TRP A 78 5.94 8.14 -20.23
CA TRP A 78 6.40 7.17 -19.23
C TRP A 78 5.59 5.87 -19.35
N SER A 79 6.28 4.78 -19.72
CA SER A 79 5.71 3.45 -19.83
C SER A 79 6.53 2.48 -18.99
N PRO A 80 6.07 2.10 -17.77
CA PRO A 80 6.75 1.08 -16.97
C PRO A 80 6.62 -0.30 -17.62
N ASN A 81 7.57 -1.20 -17.35
CA ASN A 81 7.53 -2.54 -17.91
C ASN A 81 6.43 -3.36 -17.23
N ALA A 82 5.42 -3.75 -18.00
CA ALA A 82 4.32 -4.55 -17.48
C ALA A 82 4.70 -6.02 -17.20
N SER A 83 5.85 -6.52 -17.66
CA SER A 83 6.24 -7.92 -17.49
C SER A 83 6.67 -8.29 -16.07
N ALA A 84 6.97 -7.31 -15.23
CA ALA A 84 7.36 -7.52 -13.83
C ALA A 84 6.16 -7.82 -12.92
N LEU A 85 4.93 -7.69 -13.43
CA LEU A 85 3.69 -7.92 -12.70
C LEU A 85 2.76 -8.88 -13.44
N GLN A 86 2.17 -9.82 -12.72
CA GLN A 86 1.10 -10.66 -13.23
C GLN A 86 -0.16 -9.83 -13.47
N THR A 87 -0.83 -10.09 -14.59
CA THR A 87 -2.16 -9.53 -14.86
C THR A 87 -3.22 -10.30 -14.08
N VAL A 88 -3.81 -9.65 -13.08
CA VAL A 88 -4.82 -10.26 -12.19
C VAL A 88 -6.18 -10.40 -12.90
N ASP A 89 -6.56 -9.44 -13.74
CA ASP A 89 -7.88 -9.42 -14.37
C ASP A 89 -7.96 -10.14 -15.73
N ALA A 90 -6.83 -10.52 -16.33
CA ALA A 90 -6.79 -11.03 -17.69
C ALA A 90 -7.10 -12.55 -17.82
N ARG A 91 -7.28 -13.28 -16.72
CA ARG A 91 -7.57 -14.72 -16.79
C ARG A 91 -9.03 -14.96 -17.15
N GLU A 92 -9.26 -15.61 -18.27
CA GLU A 92 -10.59 -16.06 -18.67
C GLU A 92 -11.21 -17.00 -17.62
N CYS A 93 -12.52 -16.95 -17.42
CA CYS A 93 -13.21 -17.90 -16.55
C CYS A 93 -13.21 -19.33 -17.12
N SER A 94 -12.79 -19.52 -18.38
CA SER A 94 -12.55 -20.81 -19.00
C SER A 94 -11.50 -21.59 -18.19
N GLY A 95 -11.84 -22.81 -17.78
CA GLY A 95 -10.94 -23.71 -17.03
C GLY A 95 -11.00 -23.62 -15.50
N ILE A 96 -11.89 -22.81 -14.90
CA ILE A 96 -12.23 -22.98 -13.47
C ILE A 96 -12.80 -24.39 -13.28
N GLY A 97 -12.15 -25.18 -12.42
CA GLY A 97 -12.50 -26.58 -12.20
C GLY A 97 -13.58 -26.71 -11.12
N ILE A 98 -13.20 -26.54 -9.86
CA ILE A 98 -14.13 -26.57 -8.72
C ILE A 98 -14.63 -25.16 -8.36
N SER A 99 -15.92 -25.02 -8.04
CA SER A 99 -16.57 -23.72 -7.77
C SER A 99 -16.43 -23.24 -6.32
N HIS A 100 -16.08 -24.14 -5.40
CA HIS A 100 -15.84 -23.84 -4.00
C HIS A 100 -14.45 -24.37 -3.64
N VAL A 101 -13.58 -23.49 -3.17
CA VAL A 101 -12.20 -23.83 -2.80
C VAL A 101 -12.00 -23.50 -1.33
N SER A 102 -11.37 -24.43 -0.63
CA SER A 102 -10.96 -24.27 0.77
C SER A 102 -9.43 -24.34 0.89
N VAL A 103 -8.84 -23.30 1.46
CA VAL A 103 -7.41 -23.21 1.76
C VAL A 103 -7.23 -23.13 3.26
N LEU A 104 -6.51 -24.10 3.82
CA LEU A 104 -6.11 -24.10 5.22
C LEU A 104 -4.68 -23.61 5.34
N VAL A 105 -4.48 -22.50 6.06
CA VAL A 105 -3.16 -21.96 6.40
C VAL A 105 -2.59 -22.75 7.57
N LYS A 106 -1.44 -23.40 7.37
CA LYS A 106 -0.79 -24.26 8.37
C LYS A 106 0.34 -23.53 9.10
N GLY A 107 0.38 -23.73 10.42
CA GLY A 107 1.47 -23.28 11.27
C GLY A 107 1.34 -21.83 11.73
N TRP A 108 2.38 -21.34 12.41
CA TRP A 108 2.50 -19.91 12.72
C TRP A 108 2.78 -19.15 11.42
N THR A 109 2.12 -18.02 11.24
CA THR A 109 2.34 -17.17 10.06
C THR A 109 2.22 -15.69 10.41
N TRP A 110 2.96 -14.84 9.70
CA TRP A 110 2.77 -13.39 9.76
C TRP A 110 1.57 -12.90 8.94
N ILE A 111 0.96 -13.77 8.12
CA ILE A 111 -0.23 -13.45 7.33
C ILE A 111 -1.33 -12.92 8.28
N PRO A 112 -1.84 -11.69 8.08
CA PRO A 112 -2.81 -11.07 8.98
C PRO A 112 -4.08 -11.89 9.19
N ASP A 113 -4.63 -11.86 10.40
CA ASP A 113 -5.86 -12.59 10.75
C ASP A 113 -7.11 -12.08 10.01
N ASN A 114 -7.09 -10.84 9.53
CA ASN A 114 -8.20 -10.32 8.72
C ASN A 114 -8.25 -10.88 7.29
N LEU A 115 -7.30 -11.75 6.92
CA LEU A 115 -7.43 -12.61 5.75
C LEU A 115 -8.26 -13.87 6.01
N ASP A 116 -8.56 -14.20 7.27
CA ASP A 116 -9.43 -15.34 7.61
C ASP A 116 -10.88 -14.98 7.26
N ASN A 117 -11.36 -15.45 6.10
CA ASN A 117 -12.68 -15.10 5.59
C ASN A 117 -13.17 -16.06 4.50
N LEU A 118 -14.47 -15.94 4.18
CA LEU A 118 -15.09 -16.50 2.99
C LEU A 118 -15.22 -15.41 1.92
N TYR A 119 -14.46 -15.55 0.84
CA TYR A 119 -14.41 -14.59 -0.26
C TYR A 119 -15.33 -14.99 -1.40
N SER A 120 -16.05 -14.01 -1.94
CA SER A 120 -16.72 -14.10 -3.24
C SER A 120 -15.76 -13.61 -4.33
N CYS A 121 -15.17 -14.54 -5.06
CA CYS A 121 -14.21 -14.26 -6.13
C CYS A 121 -14.90 -14.15 -7.49
N ARG A 122 -14.15 -13.76 -8.53
CA ARG A 122 -14.67 -13.73 -9.91
C ARG A 122 -15.08 -15.12 -10.39
N CYS A 123 -15.83 -15.15 -11.49
CA CYS A 123 -16.27 -16.40 -12.13
C CYS A 123 -17.17 -17.28 -11.24
N GLY A 124 -17.82 -16.70 -10.22
CA GLY A 124 -18.68 -17.43 -9.29
C GLY A 124 -17.92 -18.35 -8.31
N LEU A 125 -16.59 -18.21 -8.22
CA LEU A 125 -15.76 -18.97 -7.30
C LEU A 125 -15.91 -18.44 -5.88
N THR A 126 -16.16 -19.33 -4.91
CA THR A 126 -16.04 -18.97 -3.49
C THR A 126 -14.74 -19.53 -2.93
N CYS A 127 -14.02 -18.72 -2.15
CA CYS A 127 -12.75 -19.09 -1.55
C CYS A 127 -12.85 -18.98 -0.03
N LEU A 128 -12.83 -20.11 0.68
CA LEU A 128 -12.63 -20.13 2.12
C LEU A 128 -11.13 -20.12 2.39
N TRP A 129 -10.62 -19.02 2.95
CA TRP A 129 -9.25 -18.92 3.43
C TRP A 129 -9.30 -18.86 4.95
N THR A 130 -8.70 -19.85 5.63
CA THR A 130 -8.80 -19.90 7.08
C THR A 130 -7.57 -20.52 7.74
N LYS A 131 -7.30 -20.11 8.98
CA LYS A 131 -6.36 -20.75 9.90
C LYS A 131 -7.04 -21.84 10.74
N SER A 132 -8.37 -21.93 10.71
CA SER A 132 -9.14 -22.88 11.50
C SER A 132 -9.29 -24.24 10.81
N PRO A 133 -8.71 -25.32 11.35
CA PRO A 133 -8.88 -26.66 10.78
C PRO A 133 -10.32 -27.18 10.92
N VAL A 134 -11.13 -26.59 11.80
CA VAL A 134 -12.54 -26.97 11.98
C VAL A 134 -13.40 -26.42 10.84
N LEU A 135 -13.09 -25.22 10.35
CA LEU A 135 -13.81 -24.61 9.22
C LEU A 135 -13.41 -25.22 7.88
N ALA A 136 -12.19 -25.73 7.77
CA ALA A 136 -11.65 -26.37 6.58
C ALA A 136 -11.34 -27.86 6.80
N ASP A 137 -12.36 -28.67 7.12
CA ASP A 137 -12.21 -30.12 7.17
C ASP A 137 -11.96 -30.69 5.76
N LYS A 138 -10.82 -31.36 5.58
CA LYS A 138 -10.29 -31.88 4.31
C LYS A 138 -10.20 -30.80 3.21
N PRO A 139 -9.32 -29.81 3.39
CA PRO A 139 -9.21 -28.66 2.49
C PRO A 139 -8.76 -29.07 1.08
N ASP A 140 -8.94 -28.18 0.11
CA ASP A 140 -8.43 -28.37 -1.26
C ASP A 140 -6.94 -28.06 -1.36
N ALA A 141 -6.44 -27.18 -0.50
CA ALA A 141 -5.03 -26.83 -0.40
C ALA A 141 -4.59 -26.58 1.05
N LEU A 142 -3.34 -26.94 1.34
CA LEU A 142 -2.62 -26.58 2.54
C LEU A 142 -1.57 -25.53 2.18
N LEU A 143 -1.65 -24.35 2.81
CA LEU A 143 -0.65 -23.31 2.66
C LEU A 143 0.39 -23.39 3.76
N PHE A 144 1.65 -23.51 3.35
CA PHE A 144 2.82 -23.49 4.20
C PHE A 144 3.59 -22.20 3.96
N GLU A 145 3.91 -21.49 5.04
CA GLU A 145 4.60 -20.20 5.00
C GLU A 145 5.94 -20.33 5.73
N ASN A 146 7.05 -19.98 5.07
CA ASN A 146 8.44 -20.17 5.52
C ASN A 146 8.86 -21.61 5.92
N VAL A 147 7.93 -22.57 5.86
CA VAL A 147 8.17 -23.98 6.16
C VAL A 147 7.94 -24.76 4.88
N MET A 148 8.89 -25.62 4.52
CA MET A 148 8.75 -26.44 3.32
C MET A 148 7.58 -27.43 3.48
N PRO A 149 6.76 -27.61 2.42
CA PRO A 149 5.70 -28.61 2.44
C PRO A 149 6.29 -30.04 2.45
N PRO A 150 5.49 -31.06 2.83
CA PRO A 150 5.90 -32.46 2.73
C PRO A 150 6.38 -32.82 1.32
N SER A 151 7.44 -33.62 1.22
CA SER A 151 8.06 -33.97 -0.07
C SER A 151 7.20 -34.89 -0.95
N LYS A 152 6.22 -35.59 -0.36
CA LYS A 152 5.28 -36.47 -1.07
C LYS A 152 3.84 -36.05 -0.81
N ARG A 153 2.99 -36.16 -1.84
CA ARG A 153 1.53 -36.03 -1.79
C ARG A 153 0.90 -37.29 -2.37
N ARG A 154 -0.19 -37.77 -1.79
CA ARG A 154 -1.01 -38.89 -2.30
C ARG A 154 -2.27 -38.37 -2.98
N ASN A 155 -2.86 -39.17 -3.85
CA ASN A 155 -4.17 -38.87 -4.43
C ASN A 155 -5.22 -38.69 -3.33
N GLY A 156 -6.02 -37.64 -3.44
CA GLY A 156 -7.01 -37.26 -2.43
C GLY A 156 -6.48 -36.39 -1.29
N GLU A 157 -5.15 -36.17 -1.20
CA GLU A 157 -4.57 -35.19 -0.28
C GLU A 157 -4.64 -33.76 -0.87
N PRO A 158 -4.75 -32.73 0.00
CA PRO A 158 -4.78 -31.34 -0.44
C PRO A 158 -3.52 -30.95 -1.23
N LEU A 159 -3.66 -30.00 -2.15
CA LEU A 159 -2.51 -29.40 -2.83
C LEU A 159 -1.58 -28.72 -1.82
N ARG A 160 -0.27 -28.85 -2.04
CA ARG A 160 0.76 -28.19 -1.24
C ARG A 160 1.04 -26.83 -1.84
N VAL A 161 0.69 -25.78 -1.11
CA VAL A 161 1.01 -24.39 -1.48
C VAL A 161 2.18 -23.95 -0.62
N TYR A 162 3.30 -23.57 -1.23
CA TYR A 162 4.44 -23.01 -0.50
C TYR A 162 4.54 -21.51 -0.79
N MET A 163 4.49 -20.70 0.26
CA MET A 163 4.65 -19.25 0.17
C MET A 163 5.95 -18.82 0.81
N ASP A 164 6.74 -18.07 0.04
CA ASP A 164 7.95 -17.45 0.54
C ASP A 164 8.28 -16.18 -0.24
N LEU A 165 8.43 -15.06 0.47
CA LEU A 165 8.66 -13.77 -0.13
C LEU A 165 10.09 -13.26 0.08
N GLU A 166 10.98 -14.02 0.72
CA GLU A 166 12.37 -13.59 0.94
C GLU A 166 13.22 -13.67 -0.33
N ALA A 167 14.10 -12.67 -0.53
CA ALA A 167 14.91 -12.54 -1.75
C ALA A 167 15.77 -13.77 -2.10
N SER A 168 16.25 -14.51 -1.09
CA SER A 168 17.14 -15.65 -1.29
C SER A 168 16.42 -16.97 -1.57
N ARG A 169 15.10 -17.00 -1.46
CA ARG A 169 14.34 -18.25 -1.49
C ARG A 169 13.69 -18.50 -2.84
N LYS A 170 13.51 -19.78 -3.15
CA LYS A 170 13.11 -20.33 -4.45
C LYS A 170 12.12 -21.48 -4.24
N PRO A 171 11.37 -21.87 -5.29
CA PRO A 171 10.59 -23.11 -5.29
C PRO A 171 11.39 -24.28 -4.71
N SER A 172 10.80 -25.05 -3.79
CA SER A 172 11.46 -26.21 -3.20
C SER A 172 11.41 -27.42 -4.12
N GLY A 173 10.50 -27.41 -5.10
CA GLY A 173 10.20 -28.56 -5.96
C GLY A 173 9.28 -29.59 -5.30
N PHE A 174 8.88 -29.37 -4.04
CA PHE A 174 7.90 -30.20 -3.35
C PHE A 174 6.51 -29.59 -3.35
N GLU A 175 6.32 -28.32 -3.64
CA GLU A 175 5.00 -27.71 -3.73
C GLU A 175 4.27 -28.07 -5.04
N ASP A 176 2.95 -28.05 -4.99
CA ASP A 176 2.10 -28.09 -6.19
C ASP A 176 1.85 -26.67 -6.75
N ILE A 177 1.98 -25.64 -5.89
CA ILE A 177 1.85 -24.21 -6.22
C ILE A 177 2.87 -23.41 -5.39
N PHE A 178 3.69 -22.59 -6.03
CA PHE A 178 4.61 -21.65 -5.37
C PHE A 178 4.07 -20.21 -5.41
N ILE A 179 4.07 -19.55 -4.24
CA ILE A 179 3.75 -18.14 -4.09
C ILE A 179 5.03 -17.38 -3.76
N GLY A 180 5.46 -16.53 -4.69
CA GLY A 180 6.64 -15.67 -4.54
C GLY A 180 6.35 -14.24 -4.97
N TYR A 181 7.37 -13.38 -5.01
CA TYR A 181 7.21 -11.97 -5.41
C TYR A 181 7.48 -11.73 -6.91
N HIS A 182 7.95 -12.72 -7.65
CA HIS A 182 8.29 -12.59 -9.06
C HIS A 182 7.07 -12.88 -9.95
N ALA A 183 6.93 -12.16 -11.07
CA ALA A 183 5.84 -12.42 -12.00
C ALA A 183 5.85 -13.82 -12.67
N LYS A 184 6.99 -14.53 -12.55
CA LYS A 184 7.19 -15.87 -13.12
C LYS A 184 6.81 -16.99 -12.14
N ASP A 185 6.61 -16.66 -10.86
CA ASP A 185 6.11 -17.60 -9.87
C ASP A 185 4.65 -17.97 -10.20
N ASP A 186 4.12 -19.08 -9.67
CA ASP A 186 2.74 -19.46 -9.99
C ASP A 186 1.79 -18.33 -9.59
N VAL A 187 1.86 -17.89 -8.33
CA VAL A 187 1.10 -16.74 -7.82
C VAL A 187 2.08 -15.68 -7.34
N GLN A 188 2.07 -14.52 -7.97
CA GLN A 188 2.85 -13.38 -7.50
C GLN A 188 2.19 -12.73 -6.27
N THR A 189 2.96 -12.32 -5.27
CA THR A 189 2.51 -11.51 -4.15
C THR A 189 3.47 -10.36 -3.92
N THR A 190 3.02 -9.14 -4.21
CA THR A 190 3.79 -7.92 -3.94
C THR A 190 3.56 -7.41 -2.52
N TYR A 191 4.46 -6.55 -2.05
CA TYR A 191 4.32 -5.84 -0.78
C TYR A 191 3.45 -4.57 -0.84
N ALA A 192 2.82 -4.29 -1.99
CA ALA A 192 2.04 -3.06 -2.20
C ALA A 192 0.65 -3.08 -1.51
N GLY A 193 0.33 -4.14 -0.77
CA GLY A 193 -0.99 -4.34 -0.17
C GLY A 193 -1.19 -3.59 1.14
N SER A 194 -2.39 -3.07 1.36
CA SER A 194 -2.83 -2.46 2.62
C SER A 194 -2.69 -3.40 3.82
N LEU A 195 -2.69 -4.72 3.64
CA LEU A 195 -2.67 -5.65 4.76
C LEU A 195 -1.34 -5.73 5.52
N PHE A 196 -0.24 -5.24 4.93
CA PHE A 196 1.00 -4.99 5.68
C PHE A 196 0.84 -3.88 6.74
N HIS A 197 -0.32 -3.21 6.77
CA HIS A 197 -0.57 -1.98 7.51
C HIS A 197 -1.69 -2.10 8.56
N ASN A 198 -2.37 -3.26 8.68
CA ASN A 198 -3.47 -3.40 9.64
C ASN A 198 -2.99 -3.21 11.09
N ASN A 199 -3.80 -2.54 11.90
CA ASN A 199 -3.58 -2.25 13.33
C ASN A 199 -2.54 -1.16 13.66
N ARG A 200 -2.25 -0.24 12.74
CA ARG A 200 -1.34 0.89 13.02
C ARG A 200 -2.09 2.20 13.22
N ASN A 201 -1.50 3.12 13.99
CA ASN A 201 -1.94 4.51 14.02
C ASN A 201 -1.69 5.13 12.63
N TYR A 202 -2.77 5.45 11.92
CA TYR A 202 -2.76 6.06 10.59
C TYR A 202 -2.67 7.59 10.64
N HIS A 203 -2.33 8.18 11.77
CA HIS A 203 -2.04 9.60 11.82
C HIS A 203 -0.91 9.92 10.83
N ILE A 204 -1.23 10.78 9.86
CA ILE A 204 -0.27 11.34 8.90
C ILE A 204 -0.16 12.82 9.22
N SER A 205 1.01 13.22 9.72
CA SER A 205 1.27 14.62 10.06
C SER A 205 1.23 15.52 8.82
N THR A 206 0.49 16.62 8.92
CA THR A 206 0.53 17.72 7.93
C THR A 206 1.72 18.64 8.14
N GLN A 207 2.42 18.53 9.27
CA GLN A 207 3.63 19.28 9.59
C GLN A 207 4.87 18.38 9.53
N LYS A 208 5.85 18.79 8.75
CA LYS A 208 7.13 18.13 8.62
C LYS A 208 8.21 18.84 9.43
N ARG A 209 9.16 18.06 9.95
CA ARG A 209 10.35 18.59 10.63
C ARG A 209 11.26 19.35 9.67
N ASN A 210 11.93 20.35 10.22
CA ASN A 210 12.96 21.14 9.54
C ASN A 210 14.36 20.89 10.12
N ASP A 211 14.46 20.53 11.40
CA ASP A 211 15.71 20.24 12.10
C ASP A 211 16.28 18.87 11.72
N THR A 212 15.41 17.88 11.54
CA THR A 212 15.75 16.50 11.22
C THR A 212 15.00 16.05 9.98
N LEU A 213 15.73 15.79 8.89
CA LEU A 213 15.13 15.59 7.57
C LEU A 213 14.77 14.12 7.29
N VAL A 214 15.61 13.20 7.74
CA VAL A 214 15.56 11.78 7.34
C VAL A 214 15.22 10.89 8.54
N TYR A 215 14.20 10.06 8.35
CA TYR A 215 13.89 8.93 9.21
C TYR A 215 14.57 7.65 8.68
N TRP A 216 15.16 6.86 9.56
CA TRP A 216 15.55 5.48 9.27
C TRP A 216 15.20 4.55 10.43
N SER A 217 14.84 3.30 10.14
CA SER A 217 14.65 2.26 11.15
C SER A 217 15.07 0.90 10.64
N SER A 218 15.85 0.19 11.46
CA SER A 218 16.19 -1.21 11.18
C SER A 218 16.49 -1.96 12.46
N SER A 219 16.06 -3.22 12.51
CA SER A 219 16.41 -4.16 13.58
C SER A 219 17.17 -5.40 13.09
N ARG A 220 17.37 -5.52 11.77
CA ARG A 220 18.23 -6.55 11.13
C ARG A 220 19.49 -5.86 10.62
N CYS A 221 20.59 -5.97 11.36
CA CYS A 221 21.80 -5.19 11.11
C CYS A 221 22.74 -5.91 10.13
N LEU A 222 22.47 -5.76 8.82
CA LEU A 222 23.26 -6.37 7.76
C LEU A 222 24.44 -5.44 7.37
N PRO A 223 25.69 -5.94 7.26
CA PRO A 223 26.86 -5.09 7.05
C PRO A 223 26.76 -4.12 5.87
N GLN A 224 26.32 -4.59 4.70
CA GLN A 224 26.20 -3.75 3.50
C GLN A 224 25.13 -2.66 3.65
N ARG A 225 23.92 -3.04 4.10
CA ARG A 225 22.79 -2.13 4.34
C ARG A 225 23.14 -1.06 5.38
N ASN A 226 23.72 -1.49 6.50
CA ASN A 226 24.11 -0.59 7.59
C ASN A 226 25.28 0.31 7.19
N GLY A 227 26.25 -0.20 6.42
CA GLY A 227 27.37 0.60 5.91
C GLY A 227 26.89 1.71 4.97
N LEU A 228 25.96 1.40 4.06
CA LEU A 228 25.31 2.39 3.19
C LEU A 228 24.55 3.44 4.02
N ALA A 229 23.69 2.99 4.94
CA ALA A 229 22.93 3.88 5.81
C ALA A 229 23.86 4.79 6.63
N LYS A 230 24.93 4.26 7.23
CA LYS A 230 25.87 5.02 8.06
C LYS A 230 26.50 6.16 7.27
N ARG A 231 27.02 5.87 6.07
CA ARG A 231 27.67 6.87 5.21
C ARG A 231 26.69 7.96 4.78
N PHE A 232 25.49 7.58 4.35
CA PHE A 232 24.49 8.56 3.93
C PHE A 232 23.97 9.40 5.10
N LEU A 233 23.58 8.77 6.21
CA LEU A 233 23.03 9.44 7.39
C LEU A 233 24.05 10.36 8.08
N SER A 234 25.36 10.13 7.95
CA SER A 234 26.37 11.10 8.41
C SER A 234 26.41 12.41 7.62
N LEU A 235 25.78 12.45 6.44
CA LEU A 235 25.76 13.63 5.56
C LEU A 235 24.47 14.45 5.71
N VAL A 236 23.46 13.97 6.42
CA VAL A 236 22.14 14.60 6.55
C VAL A 236 21.62 14.57 7.99
N PRO A 237 20.87 15.59 8.45
CA PRO A 237 20.20 15.53 9.74
C PRO A 237 19.21 14.37 9.78
N SER A 238 19.40 13.45 10.72
CA SER A 238 18.65 12.20 10.72
C SER A 238 18.39 11.59 12.10
N HIS A 239 17.27 10.90 12.18
CA HIS A 239 16.95 10.00 13.28
C HIS A 239 16.96 8.55 12.79
N SER A 240 17.58 7.71 13.60
CA SER A 240 17.75 6.28 13.41
C SER A 240 17.11 5.56 14.58
N PHE A 241 16.03 4.84 14.29
CA PHE A 241 15.24 4.02 15.20
C PHE A 241 15.56 2.53 14.99
N GLY A 242 14.91 1.68 15.79
CA GLY A 242 15.18 0.24 15.77
C GLY A 242 16.49 -0.10 16.48
N LYS A 243 16.94 -1.36 16.35
CA LYS A 243 18.16 -1.83 17.05
C LYS A 243 19.45 -1.35 16.39
N CYS A 244 19.43 -1.05 15.10
CA CYS A 244 20.63 -0.74 14.33
C CYS A 244 20.94 0.76 14.36
N MET A 245 22.14 1.13 14.83
CA MET A 245 22.62 2.53 14.87
C MET A 245 21.59 3.49 15.50
N ASN A 246 20.89 3.05 16.53
CA ASN A 246 19.89 3.86 17.22
C ASN A 246 20.55 5.14 17.76
N ASN A 247 20.09 6.30 17.31
CA ASN A 247 20.61 7.60 17.76
C ASN A 247 19.55 8.45 18.47
N VAL A 248 18.37 7.88 18.71
CA VAL A 248 17.25 8.55 19.37
C VAL A 248 17.14 8.17 20.85
N GLY A 249 17.81 7.11 21.30
CA GLY A 249 17.86 6.73 22.71
C GLY A 249 16.85 5.66 23.12
N GLY A 250 16.40 4.81 22.19
CA GLY A 250 15.52 3.68 22.50
C GLY A 250 14.67 3.21 21.32
N LEU A 251 14.05 2.04 21.47
CA LEU A 251 13.14 1.49 20.45
C LEU A 251 11.80 2.25 20.41
N ASP A 252 11.30 2.68 21.56
CA ASP A 252 10.01 3.34 21.71
C ASP A 252 10.11 4.87 21.84
N MET A 253 11.30 5.44 21.56
CA MET A 253 11.51 6.90 21.64
C MET A 253 10.56 7.68 20.72
N ALA A 254 10.04 7.05 19.67
CA ALA A 254 9.06 7.68 18.81
C ALA A 254 7.77 8.08 19.57
N LEU A 255 7.37 7.38 20.64
CA LEU A 255 6.23 7.78 21.47
C LEU A 255 6.54 8.99 22.37
N THR A 256 7.81 9.15 22.77
CA THR A 256 8.25 10.36 23.49
C THR A 256 8.30 11.56 22.54
N LEU A 257 8.75 11.36 21.30
CA LEU A 257 8.82 12.42 20.30
C LEU A 257 7.44 12.78 19.73
N TYR A 258 6.54 11.80 19.60
CA TYR A 258 5.22 11.93 18.98
C TYR A 258 4.17 11.16 19.81
N PRO A 259 3.71 11.72 20.94
CA PRO A 259 2.71 11.07 21.80
C PRO A 259 1.40 10.72 21.08
N GLU A 260 1.02 11.50 20.07
CA GLU A 260 -0.13 11.26 19.20
C GLU A 260 -0.04 9.96 18.40
N CYS A 261 1.15 9.37 18.27
CA CYS A 261 1.37 8.10 17.59
C CYS A 261 1.04 6.88 18.46
N SER A 262 0.72 7.06 19.75
CA SER A 262 0.26 5.97 20.59
C SER A 262 -1.06 5.39 20.06
N ASN A 263 -1.18 4.06 20.05
CA ASN A 263 -2.48 3.41 19.88
C ASN A 263 -3.25 3.44 21.22
N SER A 264 -4.58 3.42 21.16
CA SER A 264 -5.48 3.45 22.34
C SER A 264 -5.69 2.08 23.01
N ASP A 265 -4.95 1.06 22.59
CA ASP A 265 -5.17 -0.32 23.06
C ASP A 265 -4.50 -0.55 24.42
N ASN A 266 -5.15 -1.33 25.29
CA ASN A 266 -4.70 -1.65 26.66
C ASN A 266 -3.46 -2.57 26.75
N TYR A 267 -2.66 -2.66 25.68
CA TYR A 267 -1.46 -3.48 25.62
C TYR A 267 -0.20 -2.62 25.61
N ALA A 268 0.91 -3.18 26.10
CA ALA A 268 2.20 -2.51 26.02
C ALA A 268 2.55 -2.23 24.55
N PRO A 269 2.85 -0.99 24.17
CA PRO A 269 3.11 -0.65 22.78
C PRO A 269 4.38 -1.35 22.31
N HIS A 270 4.34 -1.87 21.09
CA HIS A 270 5.52 -2.34 20.39
C HIS A 270 6.07 -1.25 19.48
N TRP A 271 7.38 -1.28 19.23
CA TRP A 271 8.05 -0.28 18.38
C TRP A 271 7.49 -0.18 16.96
N TRP A 272 6.92 -1.26 16.43
CA TRP A 272 6.33 -1.28 15.08
C TRP A 272 4.93 -0.64 15.03
N ASP A 273 4.24 -0.47 16.15
CA ASP A 273 2.87 0.04 16.22
C ASP A 273 2.79 1.52 15.81
N HIS A 274 3.85 2.27 16.10
CA HIS A 274 3.94 3.72 15.87
C HIS A 274 4.88 4.10 14.72
N LEU A 275 5.43 3.11 13.99
CA LEU A 275 6.40 3.32 12.92
C LEU A 275 5.89 4.25 11.81
N HIS A 276 4.67 4.03 11.34
CA HIS A 276 4.06 4.83 10.26
C HIS A 276 3.82 6.27 10.69
N CYS A 277 3.20 6.45 11.85
CA CYS A 277 2.94 7.78 12.38
C CYS A 277 4.25 8.54 12.60
N ALA A 278 5.26 7.91 13.21
CA ALA A 278 6.57 8.53 13.39
C ALA A 278 7.23 8.92 12.05
N MET A 279 7.21 8.05 11.04
CA MET A 279 7.71 8.36 9.69
C MET A 279 7.03 9.59 9.09
N SER A 280 5.74 9.82 9.41
CA SER A 280 4.94 10.91 8.83
C SER A 280 5.41 12.31 9.24
N HIS A 281 6.17 12.45 10.32
CA HIS A 281 6.72 13.75 10.73
C HIS A 281 7.98 14.15 9.95
N TYR A 282 8.58 13.24 9.17
CA TYR A 282 9.80 13.50 8.41
C TYR A 282 9.47 13.79 6.95
N LYS A 283 10.32 14.57 6.28
CA LYS A 283 10.21 14.77 4.83
C LYS A 283 10.63 13.51 4.08
N PHE A 284 11.67 12.84 4.57
CA PHE A 284 12.24 11.68 3.89
C PHE A 284 12.33 10.47 4.81
N VAL A 285 12.16 9.30 4.21
CA VAL A 285 12.41 8.01 4.86
C VAL A 285 13.47 7.27 4.04
N LEU A 286 14.54 6.83 4.68
CA LEU A 286 15.57 6.01 4.05
C LEU A 286 15.06 4.55 3.93
N ALA A 287 14.72 4.13 2.72
CA ALA A 287 14.20 2.80 2.42
C ALA A 287 15.27 1.95 1.71
N ILE A 288 16.12 1.29 2.49
CA ILE A 288 17.15 0.38 1.97
C ILE A 288 16.69 -1.06 2.17
N GLU A 289 16.66 -1.84 1.09
CA GLU A 289 16.35 -3.26 1.14
C GLU A 289 17.47 -4.08 1.77
N ASN A 290 17.13 -5.26 2.28
CA ASN A 290 18.13 -6.20 2.79
C ASN A 290 19.07 -6.71 1.69
N THR A 291 18.59 -6.72 0.44
CA THR A 291 19.35 -7.13 -0.75
C THR A 291 18.79 -6.38 -1.96
N MET A 292 19.67 -5.99 -2.89
CA MET A 292 19.29 -5.27 -4.12
C MET A 292 19.10 -6.28 -5.25
N THR A 293 17.90 -6.85 -5.35
CA THR A 293 17.55 -7.88 -6.33
C THR A 293 16.36 -7.42 -7.17
N GLU A 294 16.32 -7.83 -8.44
CA GLU A 294 15.19 -7.58 -9.34
C GLU A 294 13.85 -7.95 -8.69
N SER A 295 12.86 -7.07 -8.84
CA SER A 295 11.48 -7.21 -8.33
C SER A 295 11.32 -7.31 -6.81
N TYR A 296 12.41 -7.29 -6.04
CA TYR A 296 12.38 -7.34 -4.58
C TYR A 296 12.11 -5.96 -3.98
N VAL A 297 10.85 -5.52 -4.07
CA VAL A 297 10.34 -4.26 -3.53
C VAL A 297 9.44 -4.56 -2.34
N THR A 298 9.89 -4.25 -1.12
CA THR A 298 9.20 -4.70 0.09
C THR A 298 8.46 -3.58 0.83
N GLU A 299 7.87 -3.93 1.98
CA GLU A 299 7.15 -3.04 2.88
C GLU A 299 7.90 -1.76 3.23
N LYS A 300 9.25 -1.77 3.22
CA LYS A 300 10.06 -0.59 3.58
C LYS A 300 9.77 0.61 2.68
N LEU A 301 9.64 0.38 1.37
CA LEU A 301 9.30 1.42 0.42
C LEU A 301 7.85 1.86 0.61
N TYR A 302 6.93 0.90 0.70
CA TYR A 302 5.50 1.21 0.80
C TYR A 302 5.15 1.93 2.11
N TYR A 303 5.79 1.60 3.24
CA TYR A 303 5.61 2.33 4.49
C TYR A 303 6.05 3.80 4.39
N ALA A 304 7.17 4.04 3.71
CA ALA A 304 7.64 5.40 3.45
C ALA A 304 6.65 6.18 2.59
N LEU A 305 6.12 5.58 1.51
CA LEU A 305 5.07 6.19 0.72
C LEU A 305 3.87 6.49 1.61
N ASP A 306 3.29 5.49 2.26
CA ASP A 306 1.99 5.56 2.94
C ASP A 306 2.00 6.45 4.19
N SER A 307 3.16 6.66 4.82
CA SER A 307 3.34 7.67 5.87
C SER A 307 3.33 9.13 5.37
N GLY A 308 3.20 9.36 4.07
CA GLY A 308 3.21 10.70 3.49
C GLY A 308 4.61 11.32 3.45
N SER A 309 5.66 10.50 3.44
CA SER A 309 7.05 10.90 3.33
C SER A 309 7.62 10.48 1.96
N VAL A 310 8.70 11.12 1.51
CA VAL A 310 9.35 10.77 0.25
C VAL A 310 10.42 9.69 0.51
N PRO A 311 10.33 8.49 -0.06
CA PRO A 311 11.32 7.45 0.12
C PRO A 311 12.64 7.80 -0.59
N ILE A 312 13.76 7.66 0.12
CA ILE A 312 15.11 7.57 -0.46
C ILE A 312 15.43 6.09 -0.58
N TYR A 313 15.33 5.55 -1.80
CA TYR A 313 15.29 4.11 -2.02
C TYR A 313 16.61 3.54 -2.52
N PHE A 314 16.96 2.36 -2.00
CA PHE A 314 18.04 1.50 -2.50
C PHE A 314 17.58 0.04 -2.45
N GLY A 315 17.37 -0.58 -3.60
CA GLY A 315 16.81 -1.93 -3.67
C GLY A 315 16.72 -2.45 -5.10
N ALA A 316 15.53 -2.85 -5.54
CA ALA A 316 15.32 -3.42 -6.85
C ALA A 316 15.67 -2.46 -7.99
N PRO A 317 16.48 -2.86 -8.99
CA PRO A 317 16.84 -2.02 -10.12
C PRO A 317 15.66 -1.63 -11.01
N ASN A 318 14.60 -2.44 -10.99
CA ASN A 318 13.35 -2.23 -11.73
C ASN A 318 12.20 -1.74 -10.83
N VAL A 319 12.50 -1.05 -9.73
CA VAL A 319 11.50 -0.57 -8.76
C VAL A 319 10.34 0.20 -9.41
N TRP A 320 10.61 0.97 -10.47
CA TRP A 320 9.63 1.77 -11.21
C TRP A 320 8.50 0.96 -11.86
N ASP A 321 8.66 -0.36 -11.98
CA ASP A 321 7.59 -1.25 -12.44
C ASP A 321 6.52 -1.48 -11.37
N PHE A 322 6.81 -1.19 -10.10
CA PHE A 322 5.98 -1.51 -8.94
C PHE A 322 5.37 -0.29 -8.25
N ILE A 323 5.88 0.91 -8.54
CA ILE A 323 5.54 2.15 -7.81
C ILE A 323 4.97 3.21 -8.76
N PRO A 324 4.30 4.24 -8.21
CA PRO A 324 3.91 5.39 -9.02
C PRO A 324 5.14 6.11 -9.60
N PRO A 325 4.99 6.78 -10.74
CA PRO A 325 6.07 7.58 -11.30
C PRO A 325 6.41 8.75 -10.38
N ASN A 326 7.68 9.14 -10.36
CA ASN A 326 8.17 10.27 -9.58
C ASN A 326 7.80 10.19 -8.08
N SER A 327 7.68 8.99 -7.51
CA SER A 327 7.28 8.85 -6.09
C SER A 327 8.43 8.59 -5.13
N ILE A 328 9.66 8.42 -5.63
CA ILE A 328 10.85 8.12 -4.82
C ILE A 328 12.07 8.91 -5.30
N ILE A 329 13.02 9.11 -4.40
CA ILE A 329 14.39 9.46 -4.74
C ILE A 329 15.16 8.13 -4.91
N ASP A 330 15.46 7.75 -6.14
CA ASP A 330 16.26 6.57 -6.45
C ASP A 330 17.74 6.87 -6.16
N GLY A 331 18.21 6.46 -4.99
CA GLY A 331 19.57 6.74 -4.52
C GLY A 331 20.66 6.11 -5.39
N SER A 332 20.32 5.09 -6.20
CA SER A 332 21.26 4.44 -7.12
C SER A 332 21.60 5.29 -8.35
N LYS A 333 20.84 6.36 -8.62
CA LYS A 333 21.03 7.23 -9.79
C LYS A 333 21.99 8.40 -9.56
N PHE A 334 22.45 8.59 -8.33
CA PHE A 334 23.41 9.63 -7.98
C PHE A 334 24.84 9.11 -8.13
N SER A 335 25.75 9.98 -8.56
CA SER A 335 27.17 9.62 -8.72
C SER A 335 27.88 9.38 -7.39
N SER A 336 27.38 10.01 -6.31
CA SER A 336 27.88 9.82 -4.95
C SER A 336 26.82 10.06 -3.87
N LEU A 337 27.11 9.65 -2.63
CA LEU A 337 26.21 9.90 -1.49
C LEU A 337 26.20 11.38 -1.07
N GLU A 338 27.26 12.13 -1.34
CA GLU A 338 27.37 13.57 -1.13
C GLU A 338 26.47 14.33 -2.10
N GLU A 339 26.40 13.89 -3.36
CA GLU A 339 25.46 14.43 -4.35
C GLU A 339 24.02 14.16 -3.91
N LEU A 340 23.70 12.92 -3.52
CA LEU A 340 22.39 12.56 -2.98
C LEU A 340 22.02 13.39 -1.74
N ALA A 341 22.96 13.55 -0.80
CA ALA A 341 22.74 14.35 0.41
C ALA A 341 22.50 15.83 0.09
N SER A 342 23.22 16.37 -0.88
CA SER A 342 23.04 17.74 -1.38
C SER A 342 21.66 17.91 -2.01
N TYR A 343 21.23 16.97 -2.85
CA TYR A 343 19.90 16.95 -3.45
C TYR A 343 18.79 16.90 -2.39
N VAL A 344 18.90 16.01 -1.40
CA VAL A 344 17.91 15.88 -0.31
C VAL A 344 17.78 17.18 0.50
N LYS A 345 18.90 17.86 0.79
CA LYS A 345 18.88 19.15 1.49
C LYS A 345 18.27 20.26 0.65
N GLN A 346 18.54 20.30 -0.66
CA GLN A 346 17.94 21.27 -1.57
C GLN A 346 16.43 21.05 -1.66
N LEU A 347 16.00 19.81 -1.91
CA LEU A 347 14.60 19.44 -1.99
C LEU A 347 13.83 19.72 -0.68
N ALA A 348 14.48 19.56 0.48
CA ALA A 348 13.88 19.90 1.77
C ALA A 348 13.50 21.39 1.90
N ASN A 349 14.11 22.26 1.09
CA ASN A 349 13.88 23.71 1.09
C ASN A 349 13.03 24.19 -0.09
N ASP A 350 12.59 23.28 -0.97
CA ASP A 350 11.73 23.59 -2.11
C ASP A 350 10.36 22.90 -1.94
N PRO A 351 9.33 23.65 -1.48
CA PRO A 351 8.00 23.09 -1.26
C PRO A 351 7.35 22.58 -2.55
N VAL A 352 7.61 23.22 -3.70
CA VAL A 352 6.99 22.84 -4.97
C VAL A 352 7.63 21.55 -5.49
N ALA A 353 8.96 21.48 -5.52
CA ALA A 353 9.65 20.28 -5.97
C ALA A 353 9.38 19.08 -5.04
N TYR A 354 9.33 19.30 -3.72
CA TYR A 354 8.99 18.25 -2.77
C TYR A 354 7.54 17.76 -2.96
N ALA A 355 6.58 18.67 -3.12
CA ALA A 355 5.18 18.33 -3.35
C ALA A 355 4.96 17.52 -4.64
N GLU A 356 5.80 17.70 -5.66
CA GLU A 356 5.71 16.92 -6.90
C GLU A 356 5.92 15.41 -6.68
N TYR A 357 6.67 15.01 -5.64
CA TYR A 357 6.81 13.59 -5.25
C TYR A 357 5.52 12.96 -4.71
N HIS A 358 4.53 13.79 -4.35
CA HIS A 358 3.22 13.37 -3.88
C HIS A 358 2.13 13.52 -4.95
N ALA A 359 2.46 14.03 -6.14
CA ALA A 359 1.49 14.32 -7.21
C ALA A 359 0.69 13.09 -7.64
N TRP A 360 1.29 11.91 -7.63
CA TRP A 360 0.63 10.64 -7.93
C TRP A 360 -0.56 10.32 -7.00
N ARG A 361 -0.61 10.88 -5.79
CA ARG A 361 -1.75 10.74 -4.88
C ARG A 361 -2.92 11.65 -5.27
N ARG A 362 -2.61 12.80 -5.86
CA ARG A 362 -3.56 13.87 -6.20
C ARG A 362 -4.11 13.71 -7.62
N CYS A 363 -3.29 13.20 -8.52
CA CYS A 363 -3.58 13.14 -9.95
C CYS A 363 -4.08 11.77 -10.41
N GLY A 364 -4.53 10.92 -9.48
CA GLY A 364 -5.03 9.58 -9.74
C GLY A 364 -3.92 8.52 -9.82
N VAL A 365 -4.33 7.25 -9.88
CA VAL A 365 -3.39 6.12 -9.98
C VAL A 365 -2.74 6.13 -11.37
N ILE A 366 -1.43 6.35 -11.42
CA ILE A 366 -0.64 6.41 -12.66
C ILE A 366 0.34 5.22 -12.68
N GLY A 367 0.60 4.68 -13.86
CA GLY A 367 1.56 3.59 -14.06
C GLY A 367 1.06 2.24 -13.61
N ASN A 368 2.01 1.41 -13.21
CA ASN A 368 1.75 0.04 -12.77
C ASN A 368 1.38 -0.07 -11.28
N TYR A 369 1.27 1.03 -10.54
CA TYR A 369 0.97 0.97 -9.10
C TYR A 369 -0.35 0.24 -8.79
N GLY A 370 -1.40 0.47 -9.60
CA GLY A 370 -2.66 -0.25 -9.48
C GLY A 370 -2.50 -1.77 -9.69
N LYS A 371 -1.67 -2.17 -10.68
CA LYS A 371 -1.34 -3.59 -10.92
C LYS A 371 -0.53 -4.19 -9.78
N ALA A 372 0.43 -3.44 -9.24
CA ALA A 372 1.23 -3.86 -8.09
C ALA A 372 0.33 -4.14 -6.88
N ARG A 373 -0.61 -3.22 -6.58
CA ARG A 373 -1.63 -3.43 -5.54
C ARG A 373 -2.55 -4.60 -5.85
N ALA A 374 -2.99 -4.75 -7.10
CA ALA A 374 -3.84 -5.88 -7.51
C ALA A 374 -3.13 -7.23 -7.33
N ALA A 375 -1.81 -7.30 -7.51
CA ALA A 375 -0.99 -8.49 -7.30
C ALA A 375 -0.44 -8.62 -5.87
N SER A 376 -0.96 -7.85 -4.90
CA SER A 376 -0.49 -7.86 -3.52
C SER A 376 -1.10 -8.97 -2.66
N LEU A 377 -0.71 -9.00 -1.39
CA LEU A 377 -1.28 -9.90 -0.38
C LEU A 377 -2.80 -9.73 -0.21
N ASP A 378 -3.31 -8.50 -0.40
CA ASP A 378 -4.72 -8.15 -0.19
C ASP A 378 -5.69 -8.99 -1.03
N THR A 379 -5.26 -9.36 -2.23
CA THR A 379 -6.07 -10.12 -3.20
C THR A 379 -5.63 -11.57 -3.31
N LEU A 380 -4.62 -11.98 -2.53
CA LEU A 380 -4.02 -13.31 -2.62
C LEU A 380 -5.05 -14.44 -2.44
N PRO A 381 -6.03 -14.37 -1.51
CA PRO A 381 -6.97 -15.48 -1.31
C PRO A 381 -7.69 -15.89 -2.60
N CYS A 382 -8.34 -14.94 -3.28
CA CYS A 382 -9.05 -15.25 -4.52
C CYS A 382 -8.10 -15.73 -5.63
N ARG A 383 -6.94 -15.10 -5.79
CA ARG A 383 -5.97 -15.48 -6.83
C ARG A 383 -5.43 -16.88 -6.60
N LEU A 384 -5.12 -17.26 -5.36
CA LEU A 384 -4.70 -18.62 -5.02
C LEU A 384 -5.83 -19.62 -5.25
N CYS A 385 -7.04 -19.31 -4.80
CA CYS A 385 -8.19 -20.20 -4.98
C CYS A 385 -8.52 -20.45 -6.45
N GLU A 386 -8.34 -19.47 -7.35
CA GLU A 386 -8.47 -19.69 -8.79
C GLU A 386 -7.45 -20.72 -9.31
N PHE A 387 -6.21 -20.66 -8.84
CA PHE A 387 -5.18 -21.65 -9.19
C PHE A 387 -5.51 -23.05 -8.66
N VAL A 388 -5.91 -23.14 -7.40
CA VAL A 388 -6.32 -24.41 -6.77
C VAL A 388 -7.54 -25.00 -7.50
N SER A 389 -8.50 -24.15 -7.87
CA SER A 389 -9.69 -24.55 -8.61
C SER A 389 -9.34 -25.17 -9.97
N ARG A 390 -8.48 -24.51 -10.75
CA ARG A 390 -8.01 -25.01 -12.06
C ARG A 390 -7.27 -26.33 -11.97
N LYS A 391 -6.56 -26.57 -10.86
CA LYS A 391 -5.86 -27.84 -10.59
C LYS A 391 -6.80 -28.95 -10.09
N GLY A 392 -8.06 -28.65 -9.78
CA GLY A 392 -9.03 -29.63 -9.27
C GLY A 392 -8.95 -29.87 -7.76
N GLY A 393 -8.29 -28.97 -7.02
CA GLY A 393 -8.14 -29.07 -5.57
C GLY A 393 -7.50 -30.40 -5.13
N ARG A 394 -8.02 -30.99 -4.06
CA ARG A 394 -7.56 -32.29 -3.55
C ARG A 394 -7.79 -33.47 -4.51
N SER A 395 -8.63 -33.28 -5.54
CA SER A 395 -8.88 -34.30 -6.57
C SER A 395 -7.81 -34.32 -7.67
N ALA A 396 -6.86 -33.39 -7.62
CA ALA A 396 -5.73 -33.35 -8.53
C ALA A 396 -4.89 -34.65 -8.44
N THR A 397 -4.69 -35.30 -9.58
CA THR A 397 -3.79 -36.45 -9.69
C THR A 397 -2.36 -36.06 -9.33
N THR A 398 -1.69 -36.90 -8.57
CA THR A 398 -0.24 -36.76 -8.30
C THR A 398 0.53 -37.05 -9.59
N LEU A 399 1.47 -36.16 -9.95
CA LEU A 399 2.41 -36.37 -11.05
C LEU A 399 3.49 -37.40 -10.70
#